data_AF-A0A3D3ECF9-F1
#
_entry.id   AF-A0A3D3ECF9-F1
#
_cell.length_a   1.000
_cell.length_b   1.000
_cell.length_c   1.000
_cell.angle_alpha   90.00
_cell.angle_beta   90.00
_cell.angle_gamma   90.00
#
_symmetry.space_group_name_H-M   'P 1'
#
loop_
_entity.id
_entity.type
_entity.pdbx_description
1 polymer ?
#
loop_
_entity_poly.entity_id
_entity_poly.type
_entity_poly.pdbx_seq_one_letter_code
_entity_poly.pdbx_strand_id
1 'polypeptide(L)'
;ADAPLASPPFPANWTLLDDSVSHVFTHFSLTMRVAVARMGAVREGDKLVAGAAWQKVRPASLPTLMRKVWKLAEPVLTNQSARHAQD
;
A
#
# COMPACT_ATOMS: atom_id res chain seq x y z
N ALA A 1 6.52 -15.00 -17.17
CA ALA A 1 6.75 -14.09 -16.03
C ALA A 1 5.45 -13.95 -15.29
N ASP A 2 5.45 -14.10 -13.96
CA ASP A 2 4.23 -13.94 -13.16
C ASP A 2 3.73 -12.50 -13.29
N ALA A 3 2.47 -12.31 -13.65
CA ALA A 3 1.93 -10.99 -13.95
C ALA A 3 1.89 -10.15 -12.66
N PRO A 4 2.17 -8.83 -12.71
CA PRO A 4 2.00 -7.98 -11.54
C PRO A 4 0.55 -8.11 -11.05
N LEU A 5 0.37 -8.40 -9.76
CA LEU A 5 -0.96 -8.57 -9.15
C LEU A 5 -1.72 -9.83 -9.61
N ALA A 6 -1.04 -10.90 -10.06
CA ALA A 6 -1.68 -12.17 -10.37
C ALA A 6 -2.40 -12.81 -9.17
N SER A 7 -1.94 -12.53 -7.94
CA SER A 7 -2.58 -12.95 -6.68
C SER A 7 -2.66 -11.77 -5.71
N PRO A 8 -3.63 -10.85 -5.88
CA PRO A 8 -3.76 -9.73 -4.98
C PRO A 8 -4.30 -10.21 -3.62
N PRO A 9 -4.01 -9.50 -2.51
CA PRO A 9 -4.49 -9.88 -1.19
C PRO A 9 -6.02 -9.98 -1.09
N PHE A 10 -6.75 -9.18 -1.87
CA PHE A 10 -8.21 -9.21 -1.97
C PHE A 10 -8.71 -8.57 -3.28
N PRO A 11 -9.96 -8.84 -3.70
CA PRO A 11 -10.57 -8.21 -4.87
C PRO A 11 -10.71 -6.70 -4.67
N ALA A 12 -9.99 -5.91 -5.47
CA ALA A 12 -10.07 -4.45 -5.49
C ALA A 12 -9.46 -3.88 -6.77
N ASN A 13 -9.67 -2.57 -6.97
CA ASN A 13 -9.08 -1.83 -8.09
C ASN A 13 -7.63 -1.44 -7.76
N TRP A 14 -6.73 -2.42 -7.83
CA TRP A 14 -5.30 -2.22 -7.60
C TRP A 14 -4.66 -1.43 -8.75
N THR A 15 -3.90 -0.40 -8.40
CA THR A 15 -3.10 0.41 -9.33
C THR A 15 -1.63 0.22 -9.00
N LEU A 16 -0.86 -0.31 -9.95
CA LEU A 16 0.59 -0.37 -9.84
C LEU A 16 1.17 1.04 -9.97
N LEU A 17 2.08 1.41 -9.07
CA LEU A 17 2.79 2.68 -9.15
C LEU A 17 3.97 2.56 -10.11
N ASP A 18 4.31 3.67 -10.77
CA ASP A 18 5.41 3.73 -11.76
C ASP A 18 6.78 3.51 -11.08
N ASP A 19 6.95 4.10 -9.89
CA ASP A 19 8.18 3.99 -9.12
C ASP A 19 8.25 2.71 -8.28
N SER A 20 9.48 2.31 -7.97
CA SER A 20 9.79 1.17 -7.09
C SER A 20 10.57 1.62 -5.85
N VAL A 21 10.52 0.80 -4.80
CA VAL A 21 11.27 1.02 -3.57
C VAL A 21 12.46 0.07 -3.50
N SER A 22 13.65 0.62 -3.27
CA SER A 22 14.87 -0.16 -3.05
C SER A 22 15.34 -0.11 -1.59
N HIS A 23 15.76 -1.26 -1.05
CA HIS A 23 16.36 -1.37 0.28
C HIS A 23 17.44 -2.46 0.31
N VAL A 24 18.52 -2.20 1.03
CA VAL A 24 19.60 -3.17 1.27
C VAL A 24 19.43 -3.72 2.67
N PHE A 25 19.21 -5.03 2.75
CA PHE A 25 19.34 -5.80 3.97
C PHE A 25 20.78 -6.33 4.06
N THR A 26 21.14 -6.90 5.22
CA THR A 26 22.51 -7.39 5.47
C THR A 26 23.00 -8.39 4.42
N HIS A 27 22.11 -9.21 3.85
CA HIS A 27 22.49 -10.30 2.93
C HIS A 27 22.03 -10.09 1.49
N PHE A 28 21.12 -9.15 1.22
CA PHE A 28 20.54 -8.97 -0.11
C PHE A 28 20.00 -7.56 -0.30
N SER A 29 19.85 -7.16 -1.56
CA SER A 29 19.07 -5.99 -1.95
C SER A 29 17.68 -6.41 -2.43
N LEU A 30 16.68 -5.62 -2.08
CA LEU A 30 15.31 -5.77 -2.55
C LEU A 30 14.92 -4.55 -3.37
N THR A 31 14.42 -4.79 -4.57
CA THR A 31 13.66 -3.80 -5.35
C THR A 31 12.21 -4.26 -5.39
N MET A 32 11.30 -3.44 -4.87
CA MET A 32 9.90 -3.77 -4.69
C MET A 32 9.02 -2.80 -5.46
N ARG A 33 8.20 -3.33 -6.37
CA ARG A 33 7.11 -2.56 -6.98
C ARG A 33 5.97 -2.42 -5.98
N VAL A 34 5.31 -1.27 -5.96
CA VAL A 34 4.24 -0.96 -5.02
C VAL A 34 2.95 -0.79 -5.79
N ALA A 35 1.86 -1.37 -5.27
CA ALA A 35 0.52 -1.14 -5.78
C ALA A 35 -0.37 -0.64 -4.65
N VAL A 36 -1.33 0.22 -4.99
CA VAL A 36 -2.31 0.77 -4.06
C VAL A 36 -3.72 0.42 -4.53
N ALA A 37 -4.63 0.19 -3.60
CA ALA A 37 -6.03 -0.01 -3.88
C ALA A 37 -6.87 0.80 -2.90
N ARG A 38 -8.05 1.20 -3.36
CA ARG A 38 -9.06 1.81 -2.49
C ARG A 38 -9.95 0.73 -1.93
N MET A 39 -10.17 0.83 -0.64
CA MET A 39 -11.25 0.12 0.02
C MET A 39 -12.41 1.09 0.23
N GLY A 40 -13.62 0.56 0.39
CA GLY A 40 -14.78 1.36 0.78
C GLY A 40 -14.60 2.01 2.15
N ALA A 41 -15.69 2.51 2.74
CA ALA A 41 -15.62 3.08 4.08
C ALA A 41 -15.17 2.00 5.09
N VAL A 42 -13.95 2.16 5.63
CA VAL A 42 -13.40 1.31 6.70
C VAL A 42 -13.21 2.16 7.95
N ARG A 43 -13.69 1.65 9.09
CA ARG A 43 -13.50 2.25 10.41
C ARG A 43 -12.31 1.62 11.12
N GLU A 44 -11.69 2.38 12.02
CA GLU A 44 -10.66 1.81 12.90
C GLU A 44 -11.26 0.66 13.72
N GLY A 45 -10.55 -0.48 13.74
CA GLY A 45 -11.03 -1.70 14.38
C GLY A 45 -11.80 -2.67 13.45
N ASP A 46 -12.19 -2.25 12.25
CA ASP A 46 -12.87 -3.15 11.30
C ASP A 46 -11.97 -4.35 10.96
N LYS A 47 -12.55 -5.55 10.97
CA LYS A 47 -11.82 -6.76 10.59
C LYS A 47 -11.55 -6.75 9.10
N LEU A 48 -10.29 -6.93 8.73
CA LEU A 48 -9.87 -7.04 7.35
C LEU A 48 -9.54 -8.48 6.96
N VAL A 49 -9.20 -8.61 5.69
CA VAL A 49 -8.61 -9.80 5.09
C VAL A 49 -7.38 -10.21 5.91
N ALA A 50 -7.25 -11.52 6.16
CA ALA A 50 -6.24 -12.12 7.03
C ALA A 50 -6.38 -11.85 8.54
N GLY A 51 -7.54 -11.37 9.01
CA GLY A 51 -7.91 -11.38 10.44
C GLY A 51 -7.32 -10.23 11.28
N ALA A 52 -6.56 -9.32 10.67
CA ALA A 52 -6.09 -8.11 11.33
C ALA A 52 -7.20 -7.04 11.39
N ALA A 53 -7.18 -6.22 12.45
CA ALA A 53 -8.04 -5.05 12.54
C ALA A 53 -7.43 -3.88 11.77
N TRP A 54 -8.26 -3.09 11.08
CA TRP A 54 -7.82 -1.88 10.41
C TRP A 54 -7.33 -0.83 11.42
N GLN A 55 -6.19 -0.22 11.11
CA GLN A 55 -5.57 0.81 11.95
C GLN A 55 -5.03 1.94 11.09
N LYS A 56 -5.02 3.15 11.65
CA LYS A 56 -4.35 4.28 11.02
C LYS A 56 -2.84 4.01 10.94
N VAL A 57 -2.27 4.23 9.76
CA VAL A 57 -0.82 4.06 9.55
C VAL A 57 -0.05 5.07 10.41
N ARG A 58 0.95 4.59 11.14
CA ARG A 58 1.87 5.39 11.95
C ARG A 58 3.28 5.27 11.35
N PRO A 59 3.70 6.20 10.47
CA PRO A 59 4.97 6.05 9.73
C PRO A 59 6.20 5.87 10.63
N ALA A 60 6.22 6.52 11.79
CA ALA A 60 7.31 6.37 12.77
C ALA A 60 7.45 4.92 13.30
N SER A 61 6.34 4.17 13.36
CA SER A 61 6.30 2.79 13.85
C SER A 61 6.58 1.74 12.78
N LEU A 62 6.68 2.13 11.50
CA LEU A 62 6.93 1.19 10.41
C LEU A 62 8.41 0.79 10.34
N PRO A 63 8.76 -0.44 9.94
CA PRO A 63 10.13 -0.77 9.54
C PRO A 63 10.63 0.12 8.39
N THR A 64 11.95 0.27 8.25
CA THR A 64 12.55 1.21 7.27
C THR A 64 12.09 0.98 5.83
N LEU A 65 12.01 -0.27 5.37
CA LEU A 65 11.46 -0.59 4.05
C LEU A 65 10.00 -0.13 3.92
N MET A 66 9.16 -0.44 4.91
CA MET A 66 7.74 -0.10 4.89
C MET A 66 7.48 1.41 5.02
N ARG A 67 8.35 2.16 5.70
CA ARG A 67 8.34 3.64 5.64
C ARG A 67 8.53 4.16 4.23
N LYS A 68 9.45 3.58 3.45
CA LYS A 68 9.66 3.98 2.06
C LYS A 68 8.44 3.67 1.19
N VAL A 69 7.82 2.52 1.40
CA VAL A 69 6.55 2.14 0.74
C VAL A 69 5.46 3.16 1.06
N TRP A 70 5.27 3.50 2.33
CA TRP A 70 4.29 4.50 2.74
C TRP A 70 4.55 5.86 2.09
N LYS A 71 5.80 6.33 2.12
CA LYS A 71 6.19 7.61 1.50
C LYS A 71 5.88 7.66 0.00
N LEU A 72 6.02 6.54 -0.70
CA LEU A 72 5.67 6.43 -2.11
C LEU A 72 4.15 6.40 -2.34
N ALA A 73 3.39 5.73 -1.47
CA ALA A 73 1.95 5.54 -1.62
C ALA A 73 1.10 6.75 -1.14
N GLU A 74 1.51 7.43 -0.07
CA GLU A 74 0.74 8.48 0.62
C GLU A 74 0.28 9.64 -0.29
N PRO A 75 1.10 10.17 -1.22
CA PRO A 75 0.66 11.24 -2.13
C PRO A 75 -0.45 10.76 -3.07
N VAL A 76 -0.37 9.52 -3.54
CA VAL A 76 -1.37 8.92 -4.43
C VAL A 76 -2.69 8.72 -3.68
N LEU A 77 -2.63 8.18 -2.46
CA LEU A 77 -3.82 7.98 -1.61
C LEU A 77 -4.51 9.29 -1.25
N THR A 78 -3.73 10.34 -0.98
CA THR A 78 -4.26 11.67 -0.62
C THR A 78 -4.88 12.36 -1.84
N ASN A 79 -4.18 12.39 -2.98
CA ASN A 79 -4.64 13.09 -4.17
C ASN A 79 -5.80 12.36 -4.88
N GLN A 80 -5.88 11.04 -4.74
CA GLN A 80 -7.05 10.31 -5.19
C GLN A 80 -8.28 10.67 -4.33
N SER A 81 -8.12 10.97 -3.03
CA SER A 81 -9.24 11.28 -2.11
C SER A 81 -9.98 12.56 -2.50
N ALA A 82 -9.25 13.55 -3.01
CA ALA A 82 -9.84 14.75 -3.59
C ALA A 82 -10.71 14.45 -4.83
N ARG A 83 -10.26 13.53 -5.70
CA ARG A 83 -10.97 13.20 -6.95
C ARG A 83 -12.31 12.48 -6.76
N HIS A 84 -12.47 11.67 -5.70
CA HIS A 84 -13.76 11.02 -5.40
C HIS A 84 -14.76 11.93 -4.67
N ALA A 85 -14.34 13.09 -4.15
CA ALA A 85 -15.25 14.04 -3.52
C ALA A 85 -15.92 15.00 -4.52
N GLN A 86 -15.53 14.93 -5.80
CA GLN A 86 -16.03 15.79 -6.88
C GLN A 86 -16.94 15.06 -7.88
N ASP A 87 -17.15 13.76 -7.69
CA ASP A 87 -18.14 12.92 -8.40
C ASP A 87 -19.29 12.55 -7.45
#